data_AF-A0A6A2ZMV4-F1
#
_entry.id   AF-A0A6A2ZMV4-F1
#
_cell.length_a   1.000
_cell.length_b   1.000
_cell.length_c   1.000
_cell.angle_alpha   90.00
_cell.angle_beta   90.00
_cell.angle_gamma   90.00
#
_symmetry.space_group_name_H-M   'P 1'
#
loop_
_entity.id
_entity.type
_entity.pdbx_description
1 polymer ?
#
loop_
_entity_poly.entity_id
_entity_poly.type
_entity_poly.pdbx_seq_one_letter_code
_entity_poly.pdbx_strand_id
1 'polypeptide(L)'
;MDVIKTQQISSRPIEKVIVHPLVLLSIVDNYNRVAKDTRKRVVGVLLGTSFKGTVDVTNSFAVPFEEDEKDPSIWFLDHNYHESMFSMFKRINAKEHVIGWYSTGPKLRENDLDIHRLFHNYVPNPVLVIIDVQPKELGIPTKAYYDVEEVKENATQKSQKVFVHVPSEIAAHEVEEIGVEHLLRDVKDTTISTLANEVTGKLTALKGLDARLREIRAYLDLVIDEKLPLNHEILYHLQDVFNLLPNLNVNELIKAFAVKTNDMMLVIYLSSLIRSVIALHNLINNKMLNKEHEKAEDAKPATVQAAS
;
A
#
# COMPACT_ATOMS: atom_id res chain seq x y z
N MET A 1 -30.05 42.81 7.55
CA MET A 1 -28.64 42.96 7.11
C MET A 1 -27.88 41.83 7.75
N ASP A 2 -28.09 40.62 7.23
CA ASP A 2 -27.43 39.41 7.70
C ASP A 2 -26.22 39.20 6.82
N VAL A 3 -25.06 39.47 7.40
CA VAL A 3 -23.77 39.28 6.77
C VAL A 3 -23.57 37.76 6.69
N ILE A 4 -23.90 37.20 5.53
CA ILE A 4 -23.47 35.87 5.11
C ILE A 4 -21.94 35.91 5.21
N LYS A 5 -21.42 35.41 6.34
CA LYS A 5 -20.01 35.04 6.45
C LYS A 5 -19.81 33.96 5.40
N THR A 6 -19.23 34.38 4.28
CA THR A 6 -18.55 33.53 3.32
C THR A 6 -17.77 32.50 4.12
N GLN A 7 -18.31 31.28 4.19
CA GLN A 7 -17.56 30.13 4.67
C GLN A 7 -16.32 30.10 3.79
N GLN A 8 -15.18 30.44 4.40
CA GLN A 8 -13.90 29.96 3.93
C GLN A 8 -14.13 28.50 3.58
N ILE A 9 -13.84 28.16 2.32
CA ILE A 9 -13.66 26.79 1.88
C ILE A 9 -12.48 26.29 2.71
N SER A 10 -12.79 25.83 3.93
CA SER A 10 -11.87 25.07 4.74
C SER A 10 -11.57 23.85 3.90
N SER A 11 -10.31 23.77 3.50
CA SER A 11 -9.70 22.61 2.91
C SER A 11 -10.22 21.38 3.65
N ARG A 12 -11.06 20.58 2.97
CA ARG A 12 -11.48 19.31 3.57
C ARG A 12 -10.22 18.49 3.85
N PRO A 13 -10.12 17.85 5.03
CA PRO A 13 -9.00 16.99 5.35
C PRO A 13 -8.92 15.87 4.31
N ILE A 14 -7.71 15.51 3.94
CA ILE A 14 -7.47 14.39 3.02
C ILE A 14 -7.65 13.12 3.84
N GLU A 15 -8.68 12.35 3.50
CA GLU A 15 -9.02 11.11 4.21
C GLU A 15 -8.19 9.93 3.71
N LYS A 16 -7.84 9.94 2.42
CA LYS A 16 -7.18 8.82 1.76
C LYS A 16 -6.35 9.25 0.56
N VAL A 17 -5.21 8.59 0.39
CA VAL A 17 -4.33 8.76 -0.77
C VAL A 17 -4.26 7.46 -1.55
N ILE A 18 -4.59 7.51 -2.83
CA ILE A 18 -4.52 6.38 -3.75
C ILE A 18 -3.35 6.61 -4.70
N VAL A 19 -2.39 5.69 -4.69
CA VAL A 19 -1.19 5.75 -5.54
C VAL A 19 -1.29 4.71 -6.64
N HIS A 20 -1.20 5.14 -7.90
CA HIS A 20 -1.19 4.22 -9.03
C HIS A 20 0.16 3.48 -9.17
N PRO A 21 0.18 2.21 -9.62
CA PRO A 21 1.41 1.47 -9.85
C PRO A 21 2.38 2.14 -10.84
N LEU A 22 1.87 2.88 -11.82
CA LEU A 22 2.67 3.64 -12.78
C LEU A 22 3.60 4.65 -12.08
N VAL A 23 3.10 5.32 -11.03
CA VAL A 23 3.85 6.29 -10.25
C VAL A 23 5.01 5.61 -9.53
N LEU A 24 4.77 4.43 -8.94
CA LEU A 24 5.82 3.66 -8.27
C LEU A 24 6.92 3.25 -9.25
N LEU A 25 6.54 2.78 -10.44
CA LEU A 25 7.50 2.40 -11.47
C LEU A 25 8.32 3.60 -11.97
N SER A 26 7.67 4.75 -12.20
CA SER A 26 8.34 6.00 -12.59
C SER A 26 9.37 6.45 -11.55
N ILE A 27 9.02 6.36 -10.26
CA ILE A 27 9.88 6.79 -9.16
C ILE A 27 11.09 5.85 -9.01
N VAL A 28 10.89 4.54 -9.16
CA VAL A 28 11.97 3.56 -9.17
C VAL A 28 12.90 3.75 -10.37
N ASP A 29 12.36 4.04 -11.57
CA ASP A 29 13.16 4.35 -12.75
C ASP A 29 13.99 5.62 -12.54
N ASN A 30 13.38 6.68 -12.00
CA ASN A 30 14.08 7.93 -11.68
C ASN A 30 15.21 7.73 -10.67
N TYR A 31 14.96 6.95 -9.61
CA TYR A 31 15.99 6.59 -8.65
C TYR A 31 17.15 5.84 -9.32
N ASN A 32 16.85 4.89 -10.22
CA ASN A 32 17.88 4.14 -10.94
C ASN A 32 18.71 4.99 -11.91
N ARG A 33 18.15 6.08 -12.45
CA ARG A 33 18.87 7.00 -13.34
C ARG A 33 19.80 7.96 -12.60
N VAL A 34 19.35 8.45 -11.45
CA VAL A 34 20.02 9.55 -10.72
C VAL A 34 20.92 9.04 -9.59
N ALA A 35 20.53 7.96 -8.92
CA ALA A 35 21.07 7.55 -7.62
C ALA A 35 21.74 6.16 -7.64
N LYS A 36 22.02 5.57 -8.82
CA LYS A 36 22.72 4.28 -8.90
C LYS A 36 24.12 4.30 -8.26
N ASP A 37 24.78 5.46 -8.28
CA ASP A 37 26.12 5.66 -7.69
C ASP A 37 26.12 6.58 -6.46
N THR A 38 24.95 7.11 -6.08
CA THR A 38 24.84 8.15 -5.03
C THR A 38 23.75 7.79 -4.03
N ARG A 39 24.05 7.88 -2.73
CA ARG A 39 23.08 7.72 -1.62
C ARG A 39 22.09 8.89 -1.50
N LYS A 40 21.99 9.71 -2.55
CA LYS A 40 21.16 10.90 -2.60
C LYS A 40 19.69 10.52 -2.74
N ARG A 41 18.84 11.24 -2.03
CA ARG A 41 17.39 11.12 -2.22
C ARG A 41 16.98 11.85 -3.48
N VAL A 42 15.96 11.31 -4.15
CA VAL A 42 15.30 11.92 -5.29
C VAL A 42 13.97 12.48 -4.84
N VAL A 43 13.74 13.74 -5.19
CA VAL A 43 12.48 14.45 -4.98
C VAL A 43 11.82 14.67 -6.34
N GLY A 44 10.49 14.57 -6.36
CA GLY A 44 9.73 14.93 -7.54
C GLY A 44 8.32 15.33 -7.20
N VAL A 45 7.58 15.72 -8.23
CA VAL A 45 6.24 16.27 -8.11
C VAL A 45 5.21 15.19 -8.45
N LEU A 46 4.14 15.17 -7.68
CA LEU A 46 3.00 14.29 -7.86
C LEU A 46 1.88 15.04 -8.58
N LEU A 47 1.39 14.41 -9.63
CA LEU A 47 0.28 14.87 -10.46
C LEU A 47 -0.92 13.95 -10.30
N GLY A 48 -2.10 14.54 -10.43
CA GLY A 48 -3.35 13.79 -10.46
C GLY A 48 -4.54 14.65 -10.13
N THR A 49 -5.55 14.04 -9.52
CA THR A 49 -6.81 14.70 -9.18
C THR A 49 -7.15 14.51 -7.71
N SER A 50 -7.68 15.57 -7.08
CA SER A 50 -8.26 15.49 -5.75
C SER A 50 -9.78 15.54 -5.86
N PHE A 51 -10.49 14.53 -5.35
CA PHE A 51 -11.94 14.46 -5.38
C PHE A 51 -12.49 14.04 -4.03
N LYS A 52 -13.37 14.88 -3.45
CA LYS A 52 -14.12 14.60 -2.22
C LYS A 52 -13.27 14.11 -1.02
N GLY A 53 -12.03 14.58 -0.88
CA GLY A 53 -11.15 14.17 0.23
C GLY A 53 -10.28 12.94 -0.06
N THR A 54 -10.46 12.32 -1.23
CA THR A 54 -9.55 11.31 -1.77
C THR A 54 -8.61 11.95 -2.77
N VAL A 55 -7.32 11.67 -2.63
CA VAL A 55 -6.28 12.10 -3.56
C VAL A 55 -5.88 10.94 -4.45
N ASP A 56 -6.14 11.06 -5.74
CA ASP A 56 -5.74 10.08 -6.75
C ASP A 56 -4.47 10.55 -7.44
N VAL A 57 -3.37 9.84 -7.20
CA VAL A 57 -2.05 10.10 -7.77
C VAL A 57 -1.89 9.26 -9.03
N THR A 58 -2.05 9.87 -10.19
CA THR A 58 -2.01 9.21 -11.50
C THR A 58 -0.62 9.22 -12.11
N ASN A 59 0.11 10.32 -11.95
CA ASN A 59 1.37 10.53 -12.63
C ASN A 59 2.39 11.25 -11.73
N SER A 60 3.66 11.18 -12.10
CA SER A 60 4.74 11.86 -11.38
C SER A 60 5.91 12.17 -12.31
N PHE A 61 6.64 13.22 -11.99
CA PHE A 61 7.89 13.55 -12.67
C PHE A 61 8.95 13.96 -11.65
N ALA A 62 10.20 13.61 -11.92
CA ALA A 62 11.32 14.03 -11.09
C ALA A 62 11.66 15.50 -11.37
N VAL A 63 12.07 16.22 -10.33
CA VAL A 63 12.65 17.56 -10.46
C VAL A 63 14.11 17.46 -10.05
N PRO A 64 15.05 18.10 -10.77
CA PRO A 64 16.43 18.19 -10.33
C PRO A 64 16.49 18.74 -8.91
N PHE A 65 16.96 17.90 -8.00
CA PHE A 65 17.05 18.19 -6.58
C PHE A 65 18.45 17.85 -6.10
N GLU A 66 19.09 18.82 -5.46
CA GLU A 66 20.39 18.63 -4.83
C GLU A 66 20.29 19.00 -3.35
N GLU A 67 20.87 18.15 -2.51
CA GLU A 67 20.99 18.36 -1.08
C GLU A 67 22.45 18.15 -0.73
N ASP A 68 23.00 19.03 0.11
CA ASP A 68 24.34 18.83 0.66
C ASP A 68 24.31 17.67 1.67
N GLU A 69 25.32 16.80 1.62
CA GLU A 69 25.45 15.69 2.57
C GLU A 69 25.92 16.17 3.95
N LYS A 70 26.58 17.34 4.03
CA LYS A 70 27.14 17.88 5.28
C LYS A 70 26.15 18.76 6.03
N ASP A 71 25.42 19.61 5.32
CA ASP A 71 24.41 20.50 5.88
C ASP A 71 23.05 20.22 5.26
N PRO A 72 22.18 19.46 5.95
CA PRO A 72 20.86 19.11 5.43
C PRO A 72 20.03 20.35 5.08
N SER A 73 20.18 21.47 5.79
CA SER A 73 19.37 22.67 5.56
C SER A 73 19.60 23.34 4.20
N ILE A 74 20.69 23.02 3.51
CA ILE A 74 21.00 23.57 2.19
C ILE A 74 20.52 22.58 1.13
N TRP A 75 19.40 22.92 0.50
CA TRP A 75 18.83 22.18 -0.62
C TRP A 75 18.48 23.12 -1.76
N PHE A 76 18.52 22.57 -2.97
CA PHE A 76 18.19 23.27 -4.20
C PHE A 76 17.12 22.49 -4.96
N LEU A 77 16.05 23.21 -5.35
CA LEU A 77 14.98 22.71 -6.19
C LEU A 77 14.82 23.66 -7.39
N ASP A 78 14.86 23.11 -8.61
CA ASP A 78 14.68 23.91 -9.81
C ASP A 78 13.18 24.22 -10.08
N HIS A 79 12.77 25.43 -9.73
CA HIS A 79 11.43 25.96 -9.98
C HIS A 79 11.12 26.18 -11.46
N ASN A 80 12.10 26.58 -12.26
CA ASN A 80 11.90 26.90 -13.67
C ASN A 80 11.64 25.61 -14.47
N TYR A 81 12.36 24.54 -14.11
CA TYR A 81 12.09 23.21 -14.64
C TYR A 81 10.68 22.72 -14.24
N HIS A 82 10.29 22.90 -12.98
CA HIS A 82 8.95 22.53 -12.51
C HIS A 82 7.83 23.22 -13.30
N GLU A 83 7.91 24.54 -13.49
CA GLU A 83 6.89 25.31 -14.21
C GLU A 83 6.82 24.93 -15.70
N SER A 84 7.98 24.76 -16.34
CA SER A 84 8.08 24.33 -17.74
C SER A 84 7.48 22.94 -17.95
N MET A 85 7.84 21.97 -17.10
CA MET A 85 7.29 20.61 -17.17
C MET A 85 5.80 20.58 -16.85
N PHE A 86 5.36 21.31 -15.81
CA PHE A 86 3.95 21.39 -15.46
C PHE A 86 3.12 21.95 -16.62
N SER A 87 3.60 22.98 -17.31
CA SER A 87 2.96 23.51 -18.52
C SER A 87 2.84 22.47 -19.63
N MET A 88 3.87 21.64 -19.84
CA MET A 88 3.81 20.55 -20.83
C MET A 88 2.78 19.48 -20.44
N PHE A 89 2.78 19.01 -19.19
CA PHE A 89 1.82 18.03 -18.71
C PHE A 89 0.38 18.55 -18.77
N LYS A 90 0.16 19.82 -18.43
CA LYS A 90 -1.15 20.47 -18.53
C LYS A 90 -1.66 20.57 -19.97
N ARG A 91 -0.75 20.67 -20.96
CA ARG A 91 -1.10 20.63 -22.39
C ARG A 91 -1.49 19.24 -22.87
N ILE A 92 -0.91 18.19 -22.29
CA ILE A 92 -1.22 16.79 -22.62
C ILE A 92 -2.54 16.37 -21.95
N ASN A 93 -2.68 16.70 -20.67
CA ASN A 93 -3.85 16.36 -19.87
C ASN A 93 -4.27 17.53 -18.99
N ALA A 94 -5.37 18.19 -19.35
CA ALA A 94 -5.90 19.33 -18.60
C ALA A 94 -6.56 18.96 -17.26
N LYS A 95 -6.82 17.66 -17.02
CA LYS A 95 -7.42 17.20 -15.76
C LYS A 95 -6.38 17.06 -14.65
N GLU A 96 -5.12 16.79 -15.00
CA GLU A 96 -4.04 16.62 -14.02
C GLU A 96 -3.57 17.96 -13.47
N HIS A 97 -3.52 18.03 -12.15
CA HIS A 97 -3.01 19.17 -11.41
C HIS A 97 -1.94 18.68 -10.44
N VAL A 98 -1.09 19.59 -9.96
CA VAL A 98 -0.15 19.28 -8.88
C VAL A 98 -0.96 18.99 -7.62
N ILE A 99 -0.70 17.85 -6.97
CA ILE A 99 -1.32 17.49 -5.69
C ILE A 99 -0.31 17.51 -4.55
N GLY A 100 0.98 17.38 -4.87
CA GLY A 100 2.01 17.32 -3.86
C GLY A 100 3.33 16.88 -4.45
N TRP A 101 4.15 16.25 -3.62
CA TRP A 101 5.48 15.82 -3.97
C TRP A 101 5.82 14.48 -3.31
N TYR A 102 6.77 13.78 -3.90
CA TYR A 102 7.28 12.54 -3.34
C TYR A 102 8.75 12.66 -2.98
N SER A 103 9.15 11.89 -1.98
CA SER A 103 10.54 11.73 -1.60
C SER A 103 10.89 10.25 -1.60
N THR A 104 12.01 9.92 -2.22
CA THR A 104 12.61 8.58 -2.11
C THR A 104 13.54 8.56 -0.90
N GLY A 105 13.17 7.83 0.14
CA GLY A 105 13.98 7.77 1.35
C GLY A 105 13.28 7.03 2.49
N PRO A 106 14.01 6.31 3.35
CA PRO A 106 13.38 5.47 4.38
C PRO A 106 12.83 6.26 5.58
N LYS A 107 13.25 7.52 5.77
CA LYS A 107 12.86 8.36 6.92
C LYS A 107 12.68 9.83 6.52
N LEU A 108 11.73 10.48 7.19
CA LEU A 108 11.47 11.92 7.10
C LEU A 108 12.64 12.73 7.71
N ARG A 109 12.95 13.89 7.12
CA ARG A 109 13.94 14.86 7.61
C ARG A 109 13.28 16.20 7.93
N GLU A 110 13.91 17.01 8.78
CA GLU A 110 13.39 18.35 9.12
C GLU A 110 13.25 19.26 7.89
N ASN A 111 14.15 19.11 6.91
CA ASN A 111 14.10 19.84 5.64
C ASN A 111 12.81 19.62 4.85
N ASP A 112 12.14 18.49 5.06
CA ASP A 112 10.91 18.16 4.35
C ASP A 112 9.81 19.16 4.70
N LEU A 113 9.86 19.77 5.88
CA LEU A 113 8.92 20.81 6.27
C LEU A 113 9.11 22.08 5.43
N ASP A 114 10.35 22.47 5.17
CA ASP A 114 10.66 23.66 4.37
C ASP A 114 10.36 23.42 2.88
N ILE A 115 10.67 22.24 2.36
CA ILE A 115 10.26 21.83 1.00
C ILE A 115 8.74 21.82 0.90
N HIS A 116 8.03 21.31 1.91
CA HIS A 116 6.58 21.24 1.87
C HIS A 116 5.91 22.63 1.90
N ARG A 117 6.48 23.60 2.63
CA ARG A 117 6.03 25.01 2.60
C ARG A 117 6.13 25.61 1.20
N LEU A 118 7.16 25.25 0.44
CA LEU A 118 7.32 25.73 -0.94
C LEU A 118 6.19 25.25 -1.85
N PHE A 119 5.72 24.01 -1.66
CA PHE A 119 4.59 23.45 -2.40
C PHE A 119 3.24 24.06 -2.03
N HIS A 120 3.14 24.69 -0.85
CA HIS A 120 1.93 25.40 -0.43
C HIS A 120 1.62 26.62 -1.32
N ASN A 121 2.63 27.18 -1.99
CA ASN A 121 2.43 28.25 -2.99
C ASN A 121 1.71 27.76 -4.25
N TYR A 122 1.81 26.47 -4.57
CA TYR A 122 1.21 25.86 -5.76
C TYR A 122 -0.14 25.20 -5.45
N VAL A 123 -0.27 24.60 -4.26
CA VAL A 123 -1.43 23.80 -3.87
C VAL A 123 -1.81 24.13 -2.43
N PRO A 124 -3.11 24.37 -2.12
CA PRO A 124 -3.54 24.69 -0.75
C PRO A 124 -3.33 23.52 0.22
N ASN A 125 -3.44 22.27 -0.23
CA ASN A 125 -3.20 21.07 0.56
C ASN A 125 -2.21 20.14 -0.16
N PRO A 126 -0.89 20.37 -0.05
CA PRO A 126 0.08 19.47 -0.63
C PRO A 126 0.16 18.15 0.16
N VAL A 127 0.29 17.03 -0.55
CA VAL A 127 0.57 15.72 0.07
C VAL A 127 2.04 15.37 -0.11
N LEU A 128 2.67 14.89 0.96
CA LEU A 128 3.99 14.25 0.91
C LEU A 128 3.81 12.74 0.86
N VAL A 129 4.28 12.10 -0.20
CA VAL A 129 4.35 10.63 -0.27
C VAL A 129 5.80 10.18 -0.18
N ILE A 130 6.12 9.47 0.90
CA ILE A 130 7.40 8.81 1.06
C ILE A 130 7.30 7.42 0.44
N ILE A 131 8.24 7.11 -0.45
CA ILE A 131 8.35 5.82 -1.11
C ILE A 131 9.68 5.19 -0.77
N ASP A 132 9.62 3.97 -0.25
CA ASP A 132 10.81 3.15 -0.03
C ASP A 132 11.19 2.43 -1.32
N VAL A 133 12.38 2.73 -1.83
CA VAL A 133 12.92 2.13 -3.06
C VAL A 133 13.51 0.75 -2.81
N GLN A 134 13.84 0.42 -1.55
CA GLN A 134 14.32 -0.90 -1.16
C GLN A 134 13.41 -1.48 -0.07
N PRO A 135 12.23 -2.02 -0.44
CA PRO A 135 11.31 -2.54 0.54
C PRO A 135 11.92 -3.74 1.25
N LYS A 136 12.36 -3.53 2.49
CA LYS A 136 12.79 -4.60 3.41
C LYS A 136 11.61 -5.15 4.20
N GLU A 137 10.55 -4.35 4.33
CA GLU A 137 9.35 -4.69 5.07
C GLU A 137 8.26 -5.26 4.16
N LEU A 138 7.55 -6.25 4.71
CA LEU A 138 6.42 -6.90 4.06
C LEU A 138 5.18 -6.02 4.26
N GLY A 139 5.05 -4.96 3.46
CA GLY A 139 3.98 -3.97 3.57
C GLY A 139 3.86 -3.07 2.35
N ILE A 140 2.91 -2.14 2.38
CA ILE A 140 2.77 -1.13 1.34
C ILE A 140 3.99 -0.18 1.44
N PRO A 141 4.81 -0.03 0.38
CA PRO A 141 6.03 0.78 0.42
C PRO A 141 5.78 2.30 0.37
N THR A 142 4.51 2.72 0.36
CA THR A 142 4.08 4.11 0.36
C THR A 142 3.63 4.53 1.75
N LYS A 143 4.07 5.70 2.20
CA LYS A 143 3.56 6.37 3.39
C LYS A 143 3.18 7.79 3.01
N ALA A 144 1.91 8.15 3.18
CA ALA A 144 1.43 9.48 2.85
C ALA A 144 1.30 10.36 4.10
N TYR A 145 1.64 11.63 3.97
CA TYR A 145 1.57 12.63 5.02
C TYR A 145 1.00 13.94 4.49
N TYR A 146 0.29 14.66 5.33
CA TYR A 146 -0.15 16.03 5.07
C TYR A 146 0.22 16.93 6.25
N ASP A 147 0.34 18.23 6.02
CA ASP A 147 0.68 19.17 7.09
C ASP A 147 -0.56 19.55 7.90
N VAL A 148 -0.42 19.49 9.22
CA VAL A 148 -1.39 20.04 10.18
C VAL A 148 -0.65 21.04 11.07
N GLU A 149 -1.26 22.21 11.25
CA GLU A 149 -0.82 23.18 12.24
C GLU A 149 -1.33 22.74 13.62
N GLU A 150 -0.49 22.03 14.37
CA GLU A 150 -0.80 21.71 15.77
C GLU A 150 -0.41 22.89 16.67
N VAL A 151 -1.42 23.41 17.37
CA VAL A 151 -1.19 24.30 18.51
C VAL A 151 -0.96 23.40 19.72
N LYS A 152 0.31 23.18 20.07
CA LYS A 152 0.65 22.47 21.31
C LYS A 152 0.07 23.25 22.49
N GLU A 153 -0.59 22.53 23.41
CA GLU A 153 -1.24 23.07 24.61
C GLU A 153 -0.27 23.75 25.59
N ASN A 154 1.05 23.56 25.42
CA ASN A 154 2.07 24.28 26.16
C ASN A 154 2.21 25.71 25.62
N ALA A 155 1.58 26.65 26.33
CA ALA A 155 1.32 28.06 26.02
C ALA A 155 2.53 28.98 25.69
N THR A 156 3.63 28.50 25.12
CA THR A 156 4.80 29.33 24.80
C THR A 156 5.59 28.91 23.56
N GLN A 157 5.25 27.80 22.90
CA GLN A 157 5.91 27.39 21.66
C GLN A 157 5.07 27.76 20.44
N LYS A 158 5.72 28.42 19.46
CA LYS A 158 5.14 28.78 18.16
C LYS A 158 4.41 27.57 17.56
N SER A 159 3.28 27.79 16.88
CA SER A 159 2.60 26.76 16.10
C SER A 159 3.62 26.03 15.21
N GLN A 160 3.79 24.74 15.45
CA GLN A 160 4.67 23.90 14.64
C GLN A 160 3.78 23.12 13.68
N LYS A 161 4.11 23.22 12.39
CA LYS A 161 3.51 22.35 11.37
C LYS A 161 4.07 20.95 11.57
N VAL A 162 3.19 19.98 11.82
CA VAL A 162 3.53 18.57 12.01
C VAL A 162 2.92 17.78 10.86
N PHE A 163 3.64 16.75 10.42
CA PHE A 163 3.14 15.81 9.43
C PHE A 163 2.27 14.76 10.10
N VAL A 164 1.01 14.69 9.70
CA VAL A 164 0.09 13.63 10.12
C VAL A 164 0.00 12.59 9.02
N HIS A 165 0.08 11.31 9.40
CA HIS A 165 0.00 10.19 8.46
C HIS A 165 -1.44 10.02 7.93
N VAL A 166 -1.57 9.87 6.62
CA VAL A 166 -2.84 9.55 5.94
C VAL A 166 -2.80 8.10 5.46
N PRO A 167 -3.89 7.33 5.60
CA PRO A 167 -4.01 6.01 4.98
C PRO A 167 -3.72 6.08 3.48
N SER A 168 -2.72 5.30 3.06
CA SER A 168 -2.34 5.16 1.65
C SER A 168 -2.68 3.77 1.12
N GLU A 169 -3.29 3.72 -0.06
CA GLU A 169 -3.59 2.49 -0.77
C GLU A 169 -3.01 2.54 -2.19
N ILE A 170 -2.73 1.37 -2.75
CA ILE A 170 -2.32 1.23 -4.14
C ILE A 170 -3.53 0.72 -4.91
N ALA A 171 -4.00 1.49 -5.88
CA ALA A 171 -5.07 1.07 -6.78
C ALA A 171 -4.64 1.31 -8.23
N ALA A 172 -5.01 0.40 -9.12
CA ALA A 172 -4.70 0.49 -10.54
C ALA A 172 -5.96 0.86 -11.33
N HIS A 173 -5.79 1.57 -12.45
CA HIS A 173 -6.84 1.64 -13.47
C HIS A 173 -6.91 0.33 -14.27
N GLU A 174 -8.06 0.04 -14.90
CA GLU A 174 -8.28 -1.18 -15.70
C GLU A 174 -7.18 -1.42 -16.74
N VAL A 175 -6.72 -0.36 -17.41
CA VAL A 175 -5.63 -0.44 -18.39
C VAL A 175 -4.28 -0.76 -17.74
N GLU A 176 -4.01 -0.21 -16.55
CA GLU A 176 -2.79 -0.47 -15.80
C GLU A 176 -2.80 -1.88 -15.20
N GLU A 177 -3.95 -2.36 -14.73
CA GLU A 177 -4.12 -3.69 -14.16
C GLU A 177 -3.72 -4.78 -15.15
N ILE A 178 -4.18 -4.68 -16.40
CA ILE A 178 -3.80 -5.60 -17.48
C ILE A 178 -2.27 -5.57 -17.72
N GLY A 179 -1.65 -4.39 -17.70
CA GLY A 179 -0.21 -4.24 -17.88
C GLY A 179 0.59 -4.84 -16.73
N VAL A 180 0.17 -4.58 -15.49
CA VAL A 180 0.80 -5.13 -14.28
C VAL A 180 0.62 -6.64 -14.21
N GLU A 181 -0.57 -7.16 -14.54
CA GLU A 181 -0.84 -8.59 -14.57
C GLU A 181 0.05 -9.29 -15.61
N HIS A 182 0.21 -8.70 -16.80
CA HIS A 182 1.07 -9.25 -17.83
C HIS A 182 2.53 -9.33 -17.37
N LEU A 183 3.05 -8.28 -16.71
CA LEU A 183 4.41 -8.25 -16.17
C LEU A 183 4.62 -9.25 -15.02
N LEU A 184 3.57 -9.57 -14.27
CA LEU A 184 3.63 -10.47 -13.12
C LEU A 184 3.29 -11.93 -13.45
N ARG A 185 3.04 -12.26 -14.73
CA ARG A 185 2.70 -13.64 -15.14
C ARG A 185 3.78 -14.66 -14.77
N ASP A 186 5.05 -14.25 -14.76
CA ASP A 186 6.18 -15.12 -14.43
C ASP A 186 6.44 -15.23 -12.92
N VAL A 187 5.82 -14.35 -12.12
CA VAL A 187 6.02 -14.28 -10.65
C VAL A 187 4.80 -14.81 -9.90
N LYS A 188 3.59 -14.59 -10.43
CA LYS A 188 2.35 -15.10 -9.84
C LYS A 188 2.11 -16.53 -10.33
N ASP A 189 2.34 -17.50 -9.45
CA ASP A 189 1.87 -18.86 -9.67
C ASP A 189 0.33 -18.90 -9.59
N THR A 190 -0.34 -18.81 -10.75
CA THR A 190 -1.81 -19.00 -10.88
C THR A 190 -2.26 -20.41 -10.46
N THR A 191 -1.31 -21.32 -10.22
CA THR A 191 -1.54 -22.70 -9.74
C THR A 191 -1.74 -22.78 -8.23
N ILE A 192 -1.46 -21.71 -7.47
CA ILE A 192 -1.62 -21.70 -6.01
C ILE A 192 -3.12 -21.74 -5.67
N SER A 193 -3.51 -22.79 -4.93
CA SER A 193 -4.87 -22.95 -4.42
C SER A 193 -5.32 -21.76 -3.58
N THR A 194 -6.61 -21.40 -3.67
CA THR A 194 -7.22 -20.35 -2.85
C THR A 194 -6.93 -20.49 -1.35
N LEU A 195 -6.92 -21.72 -0.83
CA LEU A 195 -6.59 -22.01 0.57
C LEU A 195 -5.14 -21.64 0.90
N ALA A 196 -4.19 -21.97 0.02
CA ALA A 196 -2.78 -21.65 0.24
C ALA A 196 -2.55 -20.13 0.22
N ASN A 197 -3.27 -19.40 -0.64
CA ASN A 197 -3.27 -17.93 -0.63
C ASN A 197 -3.83 -17.36 0.68
N GLU A 198 -4.96 -17.87 1.19
CA GLU A 198 -5.51 -17.42 2.47
C GLU A 198 -4.58 -17.69 3.65
N VAL A 199 -3.96 -18.87 3.71
CA VAL A 199 -3.01 -19.24 4.76
C VAL A 199 -1.77 -18.33 4.69
N THR A 200 -1.25 -18.09 3.49
CA THR A 200 -0.11 -17.18 3.27
C THR A 200 -0.47 -15.74 3.63
N GLY A 201 -1.70 -15.31 3.35
CA GLY A 201 -2.22 -14.01 3.76
C GLY A 201 -2.27 -13.85 5.27
N LYS A 202 -2.79 -14.86 5.99
CA LYS A 202 -2.80 -14.86 7.47
C LYS A 202 -1.39 -14.85 8.07
N LEU A 203 -0.47 -15.64 7.51
CA LEU A 203 0.93 -15.66 7.95
C LEU A 203 1.61 -14.30 7.74
N THR A 204 1.39 -13.69 6.59
CA THR A 204 1.90 -12.35 6.25
C THR A 204 1.33 -11.29 7.18
N ALA A 205 0.03 -11.32 7.46
CA ALA A 205 -0.60 -10.41 8.41
C ALA A 205 -0.02 -10.54 9.83
N LEU A 206 0.24 -11.77 10.29
CA LEU A 206 0.84 -12.01 11.61
C LEU A 206 2.30 -11.52 11.68
N LYS A 207 3.08 -11.70 10.60
CA LYS A 207 4.43 -11.10 10.50
C LYS A 207 4.37 -9.57 10.50
N GLY A 208 3.39 -8.98 9.82
CA GLY A 208 3.17 -7.52 9.85
C GLY A 208 2.83 -7.02 11.25
N LEU A 209 1.99 -7.74 12.00
CA LEU A 209 1.66 -7.40 13.39
C LEU A 209 2.89 -7.48 14.30
N ASP A 210 3.71 -8.53 14.19
CA ASP A 210 4.96 -8.66 14.95
C ASP A 210 5.92 -7.49 14.67
N ALA A 211 6.08 -7.10 13.40
CA ALA A 211 6.90 -5.94 13.03
C ALA A 211 6.38 -4.64 13.66
N ARG A 212 5.06 -4.37 13.60
CA ARG A 212 4.46 -3.18 14.22
C ARG A 212 4.59 -3.17 15.74
N LEU A 213 4.41 -4.31 16.41
CA LEU A 213 4.60 -4.42 17.86
C LEU A 213 6.06 -4.16 18.26
N ARG A 214 7.03 -4.61 17.44
CA ARG A 214 8.45 -4.30 17.65
C ARG A 214 8.76 -2.81 17.49
N GLU A 215 8.15 -2.14 16.51
CA GLU A 215 8.29 -0.68 16.34
C GLU A 215 7.74 0.08 17.55
N ILE A 216 6.55 -0.30 18.05
CA ILE A 216 5.95 0.31 19.25
C ILE A 216 6.87 0.13 20.45
N ARG A 217 7.41 -1.08 20.66
CA ARG A 217 8.38 -1.34 21.72
C ARG A 217 9.62 -0.46 21.57
N ALA A 218 10.19 -0.38 20.37
CA ALA A 218 11.37 0.45 20.13
C ALA A 218 11.10 1.94 20.41
N TYR A 219 9.91 2.44 20.10
CA TYR A 219 9.50 3.80 20.46
C TYR A 219 9.43 3.98 21.99
N LEU A 220 8.80 3.05 22.71
CA LEU A 220 8.71 3.12 24.17
C LEU A 220 10.09 3.04 24.84
N ASP A 221 10.98 2.17 24.35
CA ASP A 221 12.36 2.06 24.82
C ASP A 221 13.11 3.40 24.63
N LEU A 222 12.91 4.09 23.50
CA LEU A 222 13.50 5.42 23.23
C LEU A 222 12.94 6.54 24.11
N VAL A 223 11.67 6.45 24.51
CA VAL A 223 11.03 7.42 25.43
C VAL A 223 11.53 7.20 26.86
N ILE A 224 11.70 5.94 27.29
CA ILE A 224 12.29 5.61 28.60
C ILE A 224 13.74 6.10 28.68
N ASP A 225 14.49 5.98 27.59
CA ASP A 225 15.86 6.49 27.44
C ASP A 225 15.97 8.04 27.38
N GLU A 226 14.85 8.76 27.46
CA GLU A 226 14.74 10.23 27.33
C GLU A 226 15.30 10.83 26.03
N LYS A 227 15.52 10.03 24.99
CA LYS A 227 16.06 10.48 23.69
C LYS A 227 15.03 11.17 22.80
N LEU A 228 13.74 10.87 22.99
CA LEU A 228 12.62 11.46 22.26
C LEU A 228 11.59 12.07 23.22
N PRO A 229 11.00 13.22 22.88
CA PRO A 229 9.92 13.79 23.67
C PRO A 229 8.68 12.88 23.62
N LEU A 230 8.01 12.76 24.76
CA LEU A 230 6.76 12.00 24.89
C LEU A 230 5.66 12.64 24.03
N ASN A 231 5.05 11.86 23.13
CA ASN A 231 3.81 12.25 22.48
C ASN A 231 2.62 11.62 23.23
N HIS A 232 1.79 12.46 23.84
CA HIS A 232 0.66 12.04 24.65
C HIS A 232 -0.44 11.35 23.81
N GLU A 233 -0.63 11.76 22.55
CA GLU A 233 -1.66 11.16 21.69
C GLU A 233 -1.37 9.68 21.40
N ILE A 234 -0.11 9.36 21.10
CA ILE A 234 0.33 7.96 20.87
C ILE A 234 0.07 7.12 22.12
N LEU A 235 0.31 7.69 23.30
CA LEU A 235 0.09 6.99 24.57
C LEU A 235 -1.40 6.75 24.83
N TYR A 236 -2.27 7.73 24.53
CA TYR A 236 -3.72 7.56 24.64
C TYR A 236 -4.23 6.47 23.71
N HIS A 237 -3.82 6.47 22.43
CA HIS A 237 -4.18 5.41 21.51
C HIS A 237 -3.68 4.04 21.95
N LEU A 238 -2.47 3.96 22.49
CA LEU A 238 -1.90 2.72 23.00
C LEU A 238 -2.65 2.22 24.24
N GLN A 239 -3.08 3.12 25.13
CA GLN A 239 -3.95 2.78 26.26
C GLN A 239 -5.32 2.28 25.81
N ASP A 240 -5.93 2.93 24.82
CA ASP A 240 -7.20 2.48 24.23
C ASP A 240 -7.09 1.08 23.62
N VAL A 241 -5.98 0.79 22.93
CA VAL A 241 -5.71 -0.56 22.40
C VAL A 241 -5.71 -1.59 23.52
N PHE A 242 -5.06 -1.31 24.66
CA PHE A 242 -5.05 -2.23 25.80
C PHE A 242 -6.43 -2.36 26.47
N ASN A 243 -7.19 -1.27 26.56
CA ASN A 243 -8.54 -1.28 27.12
C ASN A 243 -9.54 -2.05 26.25
N LEU A 244 -9.34 -2.04 24.93
CA LEU A 244 -10.18 -2.74 23.96
C LEU A 244 -9.84 -4.22 23.81
N LEU A 245 -8.73 -4.70 24.38
CA LEU A 245 -8.38 -6.12 24.31
C LEU A 245 -9.46 -6.96 25.02
N PRO A 246 -10.20 -7.81 24.28
CA PRO A 246 -11.28 -8.56 24.88
C PRO A 246 -10.73 -9.64 25.82
N ASN A 247 -11.37 -9.81 26.97
CA ASN A 247 -11.08 -10.95 27.83
C ASN A 247 -11.65 -12.21 27.17
N LEU A 248 -10.77 -13.08 26.67
CA LEU A 248 -11.16 -14.29 25.95
C LEU A 248 -11.67 -15.42 26.87
N ASN A 249 -11.52 -15.27 28.19
CA ASN A 249 -11.85 -16.32 29.16
C ASN A 249 -13.31 -16.23 29.68
N VAL A 250 -14.19 -15.58 28.93
CA VAL A 250 -15.61 -15.48 29.28
C VAL A 250 -16.33 -16.75 28.81
N ASN A 251 -17.02 -17.44 29.72
CA ASN A 251 -17.73 -18.70 29.44
C ASN A 251 -18.71 -18.59 28.27
N GLU A 252 -19.37 -17.44 28.09
CA GLU A 252 -20.26 -17.18 26.97
C GLU A 252 -19.52 -17.20 25.63
N LEU A 253 -18.34 -16.58 25.57
CA LEU A 253 -17.51 -16.56 24.37
C LEU A 253 -16.95 -17.94 24.03
N ILE A 254 -16.52 -18.71 25.05
CA ILE A 254 -16.06 -20.10 24.86
C ILE A 254 -17.19 -20.97 24.29
N LYS A 255 -18.41 -20.83 24.83
CA LYS A 255 -19.59 -21.55 24.31
C LYS A 255 -19.91 -21.11 22.88
N ALA A 256 -19.86 -19.81 22.59
CA ALA A 256 -20.09 -19.29 21.24
C ALA A 256 -19.05 -19.80 20.24
N PHE A 257 -17.77 -19.86 20.61
CA PHE A 257 -16.71 -20.45 19.79
C PHE A 257 -16.98 -21.93 19.54
N ALA A 258 -17.32 -22.71 20.57
CA ALA A 258 -17.61 -24.13 20.41
C ALA A 258 -18.79 -24.39 19.45
N VAL A 259 -19.86 -23.60 19.55
CA VAL A 259 -21.01 -23.67 18.63
C VAL A 259 -20.57 -23.34 17.21
N LYS A 260 -19.83 -22.25 17.01
CA LYS A 260 -19.33 -21.86 15.67
C LYS A 260 -18.36 -22.86 15.07
N THR A 261 -17.47 -23.44 15.86
CA THR A 261 -16.57 -24.51 15.40
C THR A 261 -17.35 -25.73 14.97
N ASN A 262 -18.38 -26.12 15.72
CA ASN A 262 -19.24 -27.25 15.36
C ASN A 262 -19.99 -27.01 14.04
N ASP A 263 -20.58 -25.81 13.88
CA ASP A 263 -21.27 -25.42 12.65
C ASP A 263 -20.32 -25.46 11.44
N MET A 264 -19.10 -24.91 11.59
CA MET A 264 -18.08 -24.94 10.54
C MET A 264 -17.66 -26.38 10.20
N MET A 265 -17.48 -27.24 11.21
CA MET A 265 -17.09 -28.63 11.02
C MET A 265 -18.16 -29.42 10.27
N LEU A 266 -19.44 -29.14 10.52
CA LEU A 266 -20.55 -29.73 9.79
C LEU A 266 -20.50 -29.38 8.29
N VAL A 267 -20.23 -28.11 7.96
CA VAL A 267 -20.09 -27.65 6.56
C VAL A 267 -18.89 -28.33 5.89
N ILE A 268 -17.76 -28.46 6.59
CA ILE A 268 -16.57 -29.17 6.08
C ILE A 268 -16.91 -30.63 5.80
N TYR A 269 -17.62 -31.29 6.72
CA TYR A 269 -18.00 -32.69 6.57
C TYR A 269 -18.93 -32.91 5.37
N LEU A 270 -19.99 -32.10 5.24
CA LEU A 270 -20.90 -32.17 4.09
C LEU A 270 -20.16 -31.93 2.76
N SER A 271 -19.28 -30.92 2.72
CA SER A 271 -18.45 -30.63 1.54
C SER A 271 -17.56 -31.81 1.16
N SER A 272 -16.97 -32.50 2.15
CA SER A 272 -16.12 -33.66 1.94
C SER A 272 -16.89 -34.87 1.40
N LEU A 273 -18.14 -35.06 1.85
CA LEU A 273 -19.02 -36.14 1.41
C LEU A 273 -19.44 -35.90 -0.04
N ILE A 274 -19.88 -34.69 -0.38
CA ILE A 274 -20.20 -34.28 -1.76
C ILE A 274 -18.99 -34.50 -2.68
N ARG A 275 -17.79 -34.07 -2.24
CA ARG A 275 -16.56 -34.26 -3.01
C ARG A 275 -16.24 -35.74 -3.25
N SER A 276 -16.48 -36.60 -2.25
CA SER A 276 -16.28 -38.05 -2.36
C SER A 276 -17.23 -38.70 -3.36
N VAL A 277 -18.51 -38.29 -3.37
CA VAL A 277 -19.51 -38.78 -4.33
C VAL A 277 -19.16 -38.34 -5.75
N ILE A 278 -18.74 -37.08 -5.94
CA ILE A 278 -18.28 -36.58 -7.25
C ILE A 278 -17.04 -37.35 -7.73
N ALA A 279 -16.07 -37.57 -6.84
CA ALA A 279 -14.86 -38.33 -7.17
C ALA A 279 -15.19 -39.77 -7.59
N LEU A 280 -16.14 -40.42 -6.89
CA LEU A 280 -16.61 -41.76 -7.25
C LEU A 280 -17.31 -41.76 -8.62
N HIS A 281 -18.18 -40.79 -8.90
CA HIS A 281 -18.85 -40.67 -10.19
C HIS A 281 -17.83 -40.46 -11.33
N ASN A 282 -16.84 -39.59 -11.12
CA ASN A 282 -15.75 -39.37 -12.08
C ASN A 282 -14.91 -40.64 -12.30
N LEU A 283 -14.65 -41.43 -11.25
CA LEU A 283 -13.94 -42.70 -11.36
C LEU A 283 -14.72 -43.73 -12.19
N ILE A 284 -16.03 -43.80 -12.00
CA ILE A 284 -16.90 -44.68 -12.80
C ILE A 284 -16.85 -44.25 -14.28
N ASN A 285 -17.01 -42.96 -14.56
CA ASN A 285 -16.95 -42.43 -15.93
C ASN A 285 -15.59 -42.69 -16.58
N ASN A 286 -14.49 -42.43 -15.88
CA ASN A 286 -13.14 -42.74 -16.37
C ASN A 286 -12.95 -44.24 -16.65
N LYS A 287 -13.48 -45.12 -15.80
CA LYS A 287 -13.38 -46.57 -16.02
C LYS A 287 -14.20 -47.03 -17.22
N MET A 288 -15.38 -46.45 -17.46
CA MET A 288 -16.16 -46.74 -18.66
C MET A 288 -15.44 -46.27 -19.92
N LEU A 289 -14.92 -45.04 -19.94
CA LEU A 289 -14.16 -44.48 -21.06
C LEU A 289 -12.90 -45.31 -21.36
N ASN A 290 -12.14 -45.70 -20.33
CA ASN A 290 -10.96 -46.55 -20.52
C ASN A 290 -11.32 -47.92 -21.12
N LYS A 291 -12.42 -48.52 -20.67
CA LYS A 291 -12.90 -49.81 -21.19
C LYS A 291 -13.36 -49.70 -22.65
N GLU A 292 -13.96 -48.59 -23.04
CA GLU A 292 -14.31 -48.32 -24.44
C GLU A 292 -13.06 -48.08 -25.30
N HIS A 293 -12.06 -47.38 -24.77
CA HIS A 293 -10.76 -47.20 -25.43
C HIS A 293 -10.01 -48.51 -25.63
N GLU A 294 -9.92 -49.37 -24.61
CA GLU A 294 -9.30 -50.71 -24.71
C GLU A 294 -9.99 -51.54 -25.80
N LYS A 295 -11.33 -51.56 -25.82
CA LYS A 295 -12.07 -52.25 -26.88
C LYS A 295 -11.82 -51.68 -28.28
N ALA A 296 -11.64 -50.37 -28.39
CA ALA A 296 -11.33 -49.72 -29.67
C ALA A 296 -9.90 -49.98 -30.13
N GLU A 297 -8.94 -50.16 -29.21
CA GLU A 297 -7.58 -50.58 -29.53
C GLU A 297 -7.50 -52.06 -29.93
N ASP A 298 -8.19 -52.93 -29.22
CA ASP A 298 -8.30 -54.35 -29.59
C ASP A 298 -9.00 -54.55 -30.95
N ALA A 299 -9.85 -53.61 -31.35
CA ALA A 299 -10.51 -53.59 -32.65
C ALA A 299 -9.64 -53.02 -33.79
N LYS A 300 -8.47 -52.42 -33.51
CA LYS A 300 -7.54 -51.99 -34.57
C LYS A 300 -6.78 -53.22 -35.08
N PRO A 301 -6.84 -53.53 -36.39
CA PRO A 301 -6.15 -54.70 -36.92
C PRO A 301 -4.63 -54.54 -36.74
N ALA A 302 -3.98 -55.57 -36.21
CA ALA A 302 -2.53 -55.65 -36.14
C ALA A 302 -1.96 -55.43 -37.54
N THR A 303 -1.22 -54.34 -37.72
CA THR A 303 -0.45 -54.10 -38.95
C THR A 303 0.66 -55.15 -39.00
N VAL A 304 0.38 -56.25 -39.68
CA VAL A 304 1.36 -57.28 -40.00
C VAL A 304 2.41 -56.61 -40.89
N GLN A 305 3.56 -56.27 -40.31
CA GLN A 305 4.77 -56.03 -41.08
C GLN A 305 5.11 -57.35 -41.78
N ALA A 306 4.75 -57.42 -43.06
CA ALA A 306 5.12 -58.52 -43.93
C ALA A 306 6.65 -58.48 -44.12
N ALA A 307 7.35 -59.36 -43.43
CA ALA A 307 8.71 -59.75 -43.79
C ALA A 307 8.63 -60.77 -44.93
N SER A 308 8.89 -60.32 -46.17
CA SER A 308 9.35 -61.11 -47.32
C SER A 308 9.87 -60.16 -48.40
#